data_AF-A0A0C2FL65-F1
#
_entry.id   AF-A0A0C2FL65-F1
#
_cell.length_a   1.000
_cell.length_b   1.000
_cell.length_c   1.000
_cell.angle_alpha   90.00
_cell.angle_beta   90.00
_cell.angle_gamma   90.00
#
_symmetry.space_group_name_H-M   'P 1'
#
loop_
_entity.id
_entity.type
_entity.pdbx_description
1 polymer ?
#
loop_
_entity_poly.entity_id
_entity_poly.type
_entity_poly.pdbx_seq_one_letter_code
_entity_poly.pdbx_strand_id
1 'polypeptide(L)'
;ALYVEALYTITHKVGKEECESRENLYKYVRSAFQGDTQLHNSLMEKAKQNKPPVVLLNVLLLEAKDLIAKDINGFSDPFAMMGVVPGKREVPEVIEPAEEEAVKSPKNQLKRDTVLQRFGGSFRRKVGKKGSKISLLQFESIFGCRTS
;
A
#
# COMPACT_ATOMS: atom_id res chain seq x y z
N ALA A 1 1.63 -27.44 -9.26
CA ALA A 1 2.66 -28.26 -8.60
C ALA A 1 3.35 -27.38 -7.59
N LEU A 2 3.40 -27.81 -6.33
CA LEU A 2 3.65 -26.98 -5.15
C LEU A 2 4.86 -26.04 -5.26
N TYR A 3 5.95 -26.47 -5.91
CA TYR A 3 7.16 -25.65 -6.09
C TYR A 3 6.92 -24.37 -6.91
N VAL A 4 6.17 -24.45 -8.02
CA VAL A 4 5.84 -23.27 -8.85
C VAL A 4 4.94 -22.31 -8.09
N GLU A 5 4.02 -22.84 -7.29
CA GLU A 5 3.10 -22.03 -6.47
C GLU A 5 3.87 -21.29 -5.37
N ALA A 6 4.83 -21.94 -4.71
CA ALA A 6 5.72 -21.31 -3.73
C ALA A 6 6.58 -20.20 -4.36
N LEU A 7 7.15 -20.45 -5.55
CA LEU A 7 7.87 -19.41 -6.28
C LEU A 7 6.95 -18.27 -6.71
N TYR A 8 5.73 -18.58 -7.13
CA TYR A 8 4.73 -17.59 -7.53
C TYR A 8 4.31 -16.69 -6.37
N THR A 9 4.09 -17.24 -5.17
CA THR A 9 3.72 -16.45 -3.98
C THR A 9 4.85 -15.53 -3.51
N ILE A 10 6.11 -15.99 -3.55
CA ILE A 10 7.26 -15.12 -3.29
C ILE A 10 7.38 -14.07 -4.39
N THR A 11 7.18 -14.45 -5.66
CA THR A 11 7.31 -13.55 -6.81
C THR A 11 6.24 -12.45 -6.81
N HIS A 12 5.03 -12.78 -6.41
CA HIS A 12 3.87 -11.89 -6.45
C HIS A 12 3.39 -11.49 -5.07
N LYS A 13 4.32 -11.41 -4.11
CA LYS A 13 4.05 -10.98 -2.74
C LYS A 13 3.34 -9.61 -2.72
N VAL A 14 2.31 -9.51 -1.90
CA VAL A 14 1.50 -8.30 -1.69
C VAL A 14 1.75 -7.79 -0.27
N GLY A 15 1.92 -6.48 -0.10
CA GLY A 15 2.06 -5.85 1.23
C GLY A 15 3.49 -5.44 1.59
N LYS A 16 3.74 -5.17 2.88
CA LYS A 16 5.02 -4.67 3.39
C LYS A 16 6.08 -5.78 3.38
N GLU A 17 7.30 -5.44 3.00
CA GLU A 17 8.44 -6.37 3.02
C GLU A 17 9.26 -6.15 4.29
N GLU A 18 8.87 -6.78 5.41
CA GLU A 18 9.55 -6.60 6.71
C GLU A 18 10.35 -7.82 7.19
N CYS A 19 10.11 -9.01 6.65
CA CYS A 19 10.54 -10.25 7.32
C CYS A 19 11.83 -10.87 6.74
N GLU A 20 12.00 -10.91 5.42
CA GLU A 20 13.15 -11.53 4.73
C GLU A 20 13.22 -11.03 3.28
N SER A 21 14.42 -11.04 2.67
CA SER A 21 14.58 -10.72 1.24
C SER A 21 14.04 -11.83 0.35
N ARG A 22 13.61 -11.47 -0.86
CA ARG A 22 13.04 -12.43 -1.83
C ARG A 22 14.07 -13.48 -2.23
N GLU A 23 15.34 -13.10 -2.33
CA GLU A 23 16.46 -14.00 -2.65
C GLU A 23 16.63 -15.08 -1.58
N ASN A 24 16.52 -14.72 -0.30
CA ASN A 24 16.61 -15.68 0.81
C ASN A 24 15.46 -16.68 0.75
N LEU A 25 14.24 -16.21 0.45
CA LEU A 25 13.07 -17.06 0.31
C LEU A 25 13.19 -18.04 -0.88
N TYR A 26 13.72 -17.59 -2.02
CA TYR A 26 13.97 -18.50 -3.15
C TYR A 26 15.02 -19.57 -2.83
N LYS A 27 16.09 -19.21 -2.11
CA LYS A 27 17.10 -20.16 -1.62
C LYS A 27 16.48 -21.19 -0.68
N TYR A 28 15.65 -20.74 0.27
CA TYR A 28 14.95 -21.61 1.19
C TYR A 28 14.07 -22.63 0.47
N VAL A 29 13.22 -22.18 -0.48
CA VAL A 29 12.38 -23.08 -1.29
C VAL A 29 13.23 -24.07 -2.08
N ARG A 30 14.36 -23.63 -2.65
CA ARG A 30 15.25 -24.54 -3.36
C ARG A 30 15.83 -25.63 -2.45
N SER A 31 16.30 -25.26 -1.27
CA SER A 31 16.86 -26.19 -0.29
C SER A 31 15.81 -27.16 0.27
N ALA A 32 14.63 -26.67 0.63
CA ALA A 32 13.57 -27.47 1.25
C ALA A 32 13.04 -28.58 0.33
N PHE A 33 12.96 -28.30 -0.97
CA PHE A 33 12.50 -29.25 -1.98
C PHE A 33 13.63 -29.99 -2.70
N GLN A 34 14.90 -29.77 -2.29
CA GLN A 34 16.09 -30.37 -2.90
C GLN A 34 16.12 -30.19 -4.43
N GLY A 35 15.68 -29.02 -4.89
CA GLY A 35 15.51 -28.73 -6.32
C GLY A 35 16.84 -28.49 -7.04
N ASP A 36 17.03 -29.16 -8.17
CA ASP A 36 18.16 -28.88 -9.05
C ASP A 36 18.09 -27.45 -9.63
N THR A 37 19.25 -26.88 -9.94
CA THR A 37 19.41 -25.52 -10.49
C THR A 37 18.63 -25.33 -11.78
N GLN A 38 18.72 -26.30 -12.71
CA GLN A 38 18.09 -26.19 -14.02
C GLN A 38 16.57 -26.22 -13.90
N LEU A 39 16.07 -27.13 -13.06
CA LEU A 39 14.65 -27.23 -12.74
C LEU A 39 14.14 -25.94 -12.07
N HIS A 40 14.85 -25.43 -11.06
CA HIS A 40 14.51 -24.19 -10.38
C HIS A 40 14.37 -23.02 -11.37
N ASN A 41 15.35 -22.84 -12.25
CA ASN A 41 15.34 -21.76 -13.24
C ASN A 41 14.14 -21.86 -14.20
N SER A 42 13.85 -23.07 -14.70
CA SER A 42 12.69 -23.30 -15.56
C SER A 42 11.37 -22.99 -14.84
N LEU A 43 11.21 -23.43 -13.59
CA LEU A 43 10.00 -23.21 -12.80
C LEU A 43 9.86 -21.76 -12.33
N MET A 44 10.97 -21.08 -12.09
CA MET A 44 11.02 -19.65 -11.77
C MET A 44 10.51 -18.81 -12.93
N GLU A 45 10.95 -19.11 -14.16
CA GLU A 45 10.46 -18.40 -15.35
C GLU A 45 8.95 -18.62 -15.55
N LYS A 46 8.44 -19.84 -15.30
CA LYS A 46 7.00 -20.10 -15.29
C LYS A 46 6.28 -19.27 -14.22
N ALA A 47 6.82 -19.19 -13.01
CA ALA A 47 6.24 -18.41 -11.93
C ALA A 47 6.18 -16.90 -12.27
N LYS A 48 7.22 -16.35 -12.92
CA LYS A 48 7.27 -14.94 -13.35
C LYS A 48 6.32 -14.59 -14.50
N GLN A 49 6.05 -15.54 -15.40
CA GLN A 49 5.16 -15.33 -16.55
C GLN A 49 3.68 -15.28 -16.15
N ASN A 50 3.33 -15.85 -15.00
CA ASN A 50 1.97 -15.81 -14.48
C ASN A 50 1.56 -14.38 -14.12
N LYS A 51 0.28 -14.05 -14.33
CA LYS A 51 -0.25 -12.72 -14.02
C LYS A 51 -0.22 -12.49 -12.50
N PRO A 52 0.15 -11.29 -12.04
CA PRO A 52 0.03 -10.94 -10.63
C PRO A 52 -1.41 -11.11 -10.11
N PRO A 53 -1.59 -11.43 -8.82
CA PRO A 53 -2.90 -11.60 -8.23
C PRO A 53 -3.67 -10.27 -8.24
N VAL A 54 -4.97 -10.34 -8.53
CA VAL A 54 -5.87 -9.20 -8.40
C VAL A 54 -6.34 -9.16 -6.94
N VAL A 55 -6.07 -8.05 -6.26
CA VAL A 55 -6.47 -7.84 -4.87
C VAL A 55 -7.81 -7.10 -4.86
N LEU A 56 -8.82 -7.68 -4.23
CA LEU A 56 -10.12 -7.05 -4.03
C LEU A 56 -10.30 -6.71 -2.55
N LEU A 57 -10.65 -5.46 -2.27
CA LEU A 57 -11.11 -5.01 -0.97
C LEU A 57 -12.63 -4.97 -1.00
N ASN A 58 -13.28 -5.84 -0.21
CA ASN A 58 -14.71 -5.76 0.03
C ASN A 58 -14.97 -5.08 1.38
N VAL A 59 -15.79 -4.04 1.37
CA VAL A 59 -16.14 -3.28 2.57
C VAL A 59 -17.65 -3.32 2.74
N LEU A 60 -18.09 -3.81 3.89
CA LEU A 60 -19.50 -3.82 4.28
C LEU A 60 -19.68 -2.87 5.47
N LEU A 61 -20.40 -1.77 5.25
CA LEU A 61 -20.83 -0.87 6.33
C LEU A 61 -22.13 -1.42 6.90
N LEU A 62 -22.14 -1.75 8.19
CA LEU A 62 -23.29 -2.32 8.86
C LEU A 62 -24.20 -1.23 9.43
N GLU A 63 -23.94 -0.82 10.67
CA GLU A 63 -24.71 0.21 11.36
C GLU A 63 -23.80 1.02 12.28
N ALA A 64 -24.24 2.24 12.59
CA ALA A 64 -23.65 3.05 13.65
C ALA A 64 -24.64 3.10 14.82
N LYS A 65 -24.13 2.98 16.05
CA LYS A 65 -24.93 3.02 17.29
C LYS A 65 -24.51 4.19 18.15
N ASP A 66 -25.44 4.61 19.00
CA ASP A 66 -25.22 5.62 20.04
C ASP A 66 -24.60 6.92 19.49
N LEU A 67 -25.08 7.33 18.32
CA LEU A 67 -24.66 8.56 17.67
C LEU A 67 -25.14 9.76 18.48
N ILE A 68 -24.22 10.71 18.69
CA ILE A 68 -24.52 11.98 19.37
C ILE A 68 -25.50 12.77 18.50
N ALA A 69 -26.59 13.24 19.12
CA ALA A 69 -27.52 14.20 18.53
C ALA A 69 -26.84 15.57 18.38
N LYS A 70 -26.83 16.13 17.18
CA LYS A 70 -26.23 17.44 16.86
C LYS A 70 -27.24 18.51 16.50
N ASP A 71 -28.49 18.13 16.27
CA ASP A 71 -29.55 19.04 15.92
C ASP A 71 -30.42 19.39 17.14
N ILE A 72 -31.07 20.56 17.08
CA ILE A 72 -31.99 21.07 18.12
C ILE A 72 -33.20 20.16 18.38
N ASN A 73 -33.52 19.28 17.43
CA ASN A 73 -34.61 18.30 17.54
C ASN A 73 -34.20 17.06 18.35
N GLY A 74 -32.95 16.96 18.81
CA GLY A 74 -32.44 15.80 19.53
C GLY A 74 -32.00 14.64 18.64
N PHE A 75 -31.82 14.87 17.34
CA PHE A 75 -31.36 13.88 16.36
C PHE A 75 -30.07 14.34 15.65
N SER A 76 -29.61 13.50 14.72
CA SER A 76 -28.47 13.77 13.84
C SER A 76 -28.73 13.13 12.48
N ASP A 77 -28.21 13.75 11.42
CA ASP A 77 -28.15 13.19 10.06
C ASP A 77 -26.76 12.59 9.78
N PRO A 78 -26.49 11.32 10.16
CA PRO A 78 -25.17 10.72 10.00
C PRO A 78 -24.83 10.39 8.55
N PHE A 79 -23.56 10.54 8.21
CA PHE A 79 -22.98 10.02 6.97
C PHE A 79 -21.60 9.42 7.24
N ALA A 80 -21.23 8.44 6.42
CA ALA A 80 -19.91 7.82 6.46
C ALA A 80 -19.13 8.16 5.19
N MET A 81 -17.86 8.51 5.36
CA MET A 81 -16.90 8.66 4.26
C MET A 81 -15.74 7.71 4.47
N MET A 82 -15.37 7.01 3.40
CA MET A 82 -14.24 6.08 3.40
C MET A 82 -13.26 6.47 2.30
N GLY A 83 -11.99 6.58 2.67
CA GLY A 83 -10.88 6.87 1.77
C GLY A 83 -9.84 5.76 1.78
N VAL A 84 -9.27 5.50 0.60
CA VAL A 84 -8.08 4.66 0.44
C VAL A 84 -6.90 5.57 0.19
N VAL A 85 -5.96 5.65 1.14
CA VAL A 85 -4.80 6.52 1.06
C VAL A 85 -3.57 5.67 0.72
N PRO A 86 -2.73 6.06 -0.26
CA PRO A 86 -1.44 5.42 -0.44
C PRO A 86 -0.58 5.56 0.82
N GLY A 87 -0.22 4.45 1.44
CA GLY A 87 0.65 4.38 2.60
C GLY A 87 2.05 4.91 2.30
N LYS A 88 2.64 5.57 3.29
CA LYS A 88 4.02 6.06 3.24
C LYS A 88 4.96 4.87 3.43
N ARG A 89 5.96 4.73 2.56
CA ARG A 89 7.10 3.86 2.85
C ARG A 89 7.96 4.61 3.84
N GLU A 90 7.99 4.15 5.09
CA GLU A 90 9.09 4.49 5.98
C GLU A 90 10.34 3.90 5.34
N VAL A 91 11.17 4.75 4.78
CA VAL A 91 12.54 4.36 4.44
C VAL A 91 13.23 4.21 5.79
N PRO A 92 13.75 3.04 6.16
CA PRO A 92 14.59 2.93 7.35
C PRO A 92 15.71 3.96 7.19
N GLU A 93 15.81 4.91 8.10
CA GLU A 93 16.95 5.81 8.18
C GLU A 93 18.18 4.92 8.38
N VAL A 94 18.95 4.73 7.30
CA VAL A 94 20.30 4.20 7.40
C VAL A 94 21.08 5.30 8.11
N ILE A 95 21.31 5.12 9.40
CA ILE A 95 22.22 5.96 10.18
C ILE A 95 23.62 5.67 9.64
N GLU A 96 24.05 6.44 8.64
CA GLU A 96 25.46 6.48 8.28
C GLU A 96 26.22 7.23 9.37
N PRO A 97 27.33 6.67 9.91
CA PRO A 97 28.14 7.37 10.90
C PRO A 97 28.77 8.61 10.24
N ALA A 98 28.53 9.75 10.87
CA ALA A 98 29.02 11.06 10.46
C ALA A 98 30.56 11.13 10.53
N GLU A 99 31.17 11.64 9.46
CA GLU A 99 32.44 12.35 9.53
C GLU A 99 32.19 13.80 9.09
N GLU A 100 32.48 14.74 10.00
CA GLU A 100 32.35 16.19 9.84
C GLU A 100 33.39 16.75 8.87
N GLU A 101 33.03 17.77 8.08
CA GLU A 101 33.81 19.01 7.90
C GLU A 101 32.97 20.08 7.15
N ALA A 102 32.29 20.89 7.96
CA ALA A 102 32.13 22.36 7.96
C ALA A 102 32.02 23.26 6.68
N VAL A 103 30.95 24.09 6.74
CA VAL A 103 30.75 25.53 6.36
C VAL A 103 30.42 25.95 4.90
N LYS A 104 29.17 26.41 4.64
CA LYS A 104 28.72 27.85 4.58
C LYS A 104 27.27 28.01 4.05
N SER A 105 26.41 28.67 4.83
CA SER A 105 25.03 29.14 4.51
C SER A 105 25.03 30.59 3.93
N PRO A 106 23.90 31.32 3.68
CA PRO A 106 22.45 30.99 3.71
C PRO A 106 21.55 31.61 2.58
N LYS A 107 20.23 31.33 2.68
CA LYS A 107 19.01 32.08 2.21
C LYS A 107 18.24 31.49 1.01
N ASN A 108 17.03 30.95 1.23
CA ASN A 108 15.81 31.76 1.14
C ASN A 108 14.56 30.98 1.64
N GLN A 109 13.80 31.64 2.51
CA GLN A 109 12.46 31.22 2.92
C GLN A 109 11.49 31.41 1.74
N LEU A 110 10.61 30.44 1.48
CA LEU A 110 9.28 30.75 0.93
C LEU A 110 8.28 29.64 1.27
N LYS A 111 7.42 29.94 2.25
CA LYS A 111 6.11 29.31 2.44
C LYS A 111 5.39 29.20 1.10
N ARG A 112 4.79 28.05 0.78
CA ARG A 112 3.51 28.01 0.04
C ARG A 112 2.66 26.84 0.50
N ASP A 113 1.55 27.22 1.12
CA ASP A 113 0.33 26.44 1.28
C ASP A 113 -0.06 25.74 -0.03
N THR A 114 -0.48 24.48 0.06
CA THR A 114 -1.40 23.87 -0.93
C THR A 114 -2.25 22.83 -0.19
N VAL A 115 -3.36 23.28 0.39
CA VAL A 115 -4.71 23.09 -0.16
C VAL A 115 -5.04 21.60 -0.31
N LEU A 116 -5.85 21.10 0.63
CA LEU A 116 -6.65 19.89 0.51
C LEU A 116 -7.26 19.82 -0.90
N GLN A 117 -6.72 18.95 -1.74
CA GLN A 117 -7.29 18.63 -3.04
C GLN A 117 -8.64 17.94 -2.81
N ARG A 118 -9.69 18.76 -2.80
CA ARG A 118 -11.09 18.34 -2.80
C ARG A 118 -11.32 17.52 -4.07
N PHE A 119 -11.42 16.20 -3.91
CA PHE A 119 -11.71 15.22 -4.99
C PHE A 119 -13.16 15.38 -5.50
N GLY A 120 -13.47 16.50 -6.14
CA GLY A 120 -14.77 16.79 -6.79
C GLY A 120 -14.75 16.67 -8.31
N GLY A 121 -13.75 16.01 -8.89
CA GLY A 121 -13.60 15.87 -10.34
C GLY A 121 -14.05 14.49 -10.83
N SER A 122 -14.98 14.47 -11.78
CA SER A 122 -15.38 13.27 -12.53
C SER A 122 -14.16 12.56 -13.12
N PHE A 123 -13.79 11.41 -12.55
CA PHE A 123 -12.68 10.59 -13.01
C PHE A 123 -13.03 9.91 -14.34
N ARG A 124 -12.71 10.58 -15.46
CA ARG A 124 -12.74 9.96 -16.78
C ARG A 124 -11.54 9.02 -16.91
N ARG A 125 -11.75 7.72 -16.65
CA ARG A 125 -10.75 6.66 -16.82
C ARG A 125 -10.28 6.59 -18.28
N LYS A 126 -9.03 6.99 -18.56
CA LYS A 126 -8.30 6.54 -19.75
C LYS A 126 -7.63 5.20 -19.41
N VAL A 127 -7.99 4.15 -20.15
CA VAL A 127 -7.40 2.81 -20.03
C VAL A 127 -6.01 2.83 -20.66
N GLY A 128 -4.98 2.96 -19.82
CA GLY A 128 -3.59 2.71 -20.19
C GLY A 128 -3.06 1.48 -19.46
N LYS A 129 -2.48 0.52 -20.19
CA LYS A 129 -1.75 -0.62 -19.63
C LYS A 129 -0.55 -0.08 -18.83
N LYS A 130 -0.68 0.03 -17.52
CA LYS A 130 0.45 0.21 -16.59
C LYS A 130 0.38 -0.91 -15.57
N GLY A 131 1.50 -1.62 -15.38
CA GLY A 131 1.63 -2.66 -14.37
C GLY A 131 1.14 -2.15 -13.01
N SER A 132 0.30 -2.95 -12.35
CA SER A 132 -0.31 -2.60 -11.08
C SER A 132 0.77 -2.44 -10.01
N LYS A 133 1.22 -1.21 -9.78
CA LYS A 133 1.98 -0.87 -8.57
C LYS A 133 1.01 -0.96 -7.41
N ILE A 134 1.12 -2.02 -6.61
CA ILE A 134 0.39 -2.15 -5.36
C ILE A 134 1.00 -1.11 -4.41
N SER A 135 0.34 0.03 -4.26
CA SER A 135 0.63 0.97 -3.19
C SER A 135 0.24 0.32 -1.86
N LEU A 136 1.04 0.51 -0.82
CA LEU A 136 0.58 0.32 0.55
C LEU A 136 -0.72 1.11 0.70
N LEU A 137 -1.74 0.58 1.35
CA LEU A 137 -3.03 1.26 1.51
C LEU A 137 -3.27 1.50 3.00
N GLN A 138 -3.50 2.75 3.36
CA GLN A 138 -3.94 3.17 4.68
C GLN A 138 -5.42 3.55 4.59
N PHE A 139 -6.20 3.10 5.57
CA PHE A 139 -7.61 3.42 5.67
C PHE A 139 -7.82 4.59 6.60
N GLU A 140 -8.54 5.60 6.11
CA GLU A 140 -9.12 6.63 6.96
C GLU A 140 -10.64 6.55 6.85
N SER A 141 -11.28 6.50 8.02
CA SER A 141 -12.74 6.55 8.14
C SER A 141 -13.11 7.84 8.86
N ILE A 142 -14.01 8.60 8.27
CA ILE A 142 -14.59 9.79 8.88
C ILE A 142 -16.09 9.55 9.04
N PHE A 143 -16.55 9.58 10.28
CA PHE A 143 -17.97 9.61 10.62
C PHE A 143 -18.37 11.06 10.89
N GLY A 144 -19.36 11.55 10.15
CA GLY A 144 -19.84 12.92 10.24
C GLY A 144 -21.34 13.00 10.46
N CYS A 145 -21.83 14.17 10.88
CA CYS A 145 -23.25 14.51 10.84
C CYS A 145 -23.38 15.87 10.16
N ARG A 146 -24.39 16.04 9.30
CA ARG A 146 -24.81 17.38 8.85
C ARG A 146 -25.70 17.99 9.93
N THR A 147 -25.56 19.29 10.15
CA THR A 147 -26.54 20.09 10.89
C THR A 147 -27.50 20.71 9.88
N SER A 148 -28.80 20.57 10.10
CA SER A 148 -29.84 21.18 9.26
C SER A 148 -29.98 22.68 9.47
#